data_AF-A0A2T3ZBM9-F1
#
_entry.id   AF-A0A2T3ZBM9-F1
#
_cell.length_a   1.000
_cell.length_b   1.000
_cell.length_c   1.000
_cell.angle_alpha   90.00
_cell.angle_beta   90.00
_cell.angle_gamma   90.00
#
_symmetry.space_group_name_H-M   'P 1'
#
loop_
_entity.id
_entity.type
_entity.pdbx_description
1 polymer ?
#
loop_
_entity_poly.entity_id
_entity_poly.type
_entity_poly.pdbx_seq_one_letter_code
_entity_poly.pdbx_strand_id
1 'polypeptide(L)'
;MRIFGWHTTEASQRHGSAPFEVWSASTDSSLLSLCAQEVFGSFLVSIFDTMDAVEDIDIQEAPYVHLESKLVSEIIQLFTDTRLGSREDALLCVLPPIISLLKMPSTENILATAKRRANEHRRRGEWIKAEVMLKWAWDICTKSQSHTGNNNSQNHADELVQQATIALGELYRWAMTISDMKKFSSDGIKWLLARKSCEQSVSAAVGKVIDRY
;
A
#
# COMPACT_ATOMS: atom_id res chain seq x y z
N MET A 1 5.24 -28.06 -6.77
CA MET A 1 5.44 -27.15 -5.61
C MET A 1 6.63 -26.27 -5.93
N ARG A 2 6.46 -24.95 -5.95
CA ARG A 2 7.54 -23.97 -6.18
C ARG A 2 7.89 -23.29 -4.85
N ILE A 3 9.18 -23.15 -4.57
CA ILE A 3 9.70 -22.43 -3.39
C ILE A 3 10.04 -21.02 -3.87
N PHE A 4 9.51 -20.00 -3.21
CA PHE A 4 9.71 -18.60 -3.58
C PHE A 4 10.70 -17.92 -2.66
N GLY A 5 11.36 -16.87 -3.16
CA GLY A 5 12.21 -16.01 -2.34
C GLY A 5 13.55 -16.63 -1.92
N TRP A 6 13.98 -17.74 -2.55
CA TRP A 6 15.29 -18.33 -2.26
C TRP A 6 16.45 -17.34 -2.54
N HIS A 7 16.31 -16.50 -3.56
CA HIS A 7 17.29 -15.45 -3.86
C HIS A 7 17.21 -14.26 -2.90
N THR A 8 16.07 -14.06 -2.22
CA THR A 8 15.87 -13.00 -1.22
C THR A 8 16.21 -13.44 0.19
N THR A 9 16.29 -14.76 0.44
CA THR A 9 16.86 -15.27 1.68
C THR A 9 18.37 -15.06 1.60
N GLU A 10 18.86 -13.98 2.19
CA GLU A 10 20.27 -13.88 2.51
C GLU A 10 20.67 -15.12 3.33
N ALA A 11 21.39 -16.04 2.69
CA ALA A 11 22.10 -17.12 3.36
C ALA A 11 23.30 -16.59 4.18
N SER A 12 23.24 -15.32 4.61
CA SER A 12 24.12 -14.73 5.60
C SER A 12 23.97 -15.57 6.85
N GLN A 13 25.01 -16.35 7.16
CA GLN A 13 25.19 -17.18 8.36
C GLN A 13 24.70 -16.46 9.62
N ARG A 14 23.40 -16.57 9.92
CA ARG A 14 22.86 -16.13 11.20
C ARG A 14 23.04 -17.28 12.17
N HIS A 15 24.07 -17.17 13.01
CA HIS A 15 24.15 -17.93 14.25
C HIS A 15 22.97 -17.52 15.15
N GLY A 16 21.82 -18.15 14.96
CA GLY A 16 20.63 -17.92 15.77
C GLY A 16 19.41 -18.66 15.24
N SER A 17 18.73 -19.38 16.13
CA SER A 17 17.48 -20.14 15.91
C SER A 17 16.27 -19.22 15.66
N ALA A 18 16.37 -18.25 14.75
CA ALA A 18 15.22 -17.50 14.29
C ALA A 18 14.51 -18.32 13.19
N PRO A 19 13.19 -18.59 13.30
CA PRO A 19 12.46 -19.30 12.26
C PRO A 19 12.48 -18.48 10.97
N PHE A 20 12.72 -19.16 9.84
CA PHE A 20 12.62 -18.57 8.50
C PHE A 20 11.22 -18.84 7.94
N GLU A 21 10.64 -17.83 7.30
CA GLU A 21 9.31 -17.93 6.70
C GLU A 21 9.45 -18.35 5.24
N VAL A 22 8.91 -19.53 4.90
CA VAL A 22 8.91 -20.03 3.52
C VAL A 22 7.50 -19.94 2.97
N TRP A 23 7.38 -19.29 1.82
CA TRP A 23 6.14 -19.18 1.08
C TRP A 23 6.17 -20.20 -0.07
N SER A 24 5.08 -20.94 -0.24
CA SER A 24 4.93 -21.90 -1.33
C SER A 24 3.56 -21.76 -1.97
N ALA A 25 3.51 -22.02 -3.27
CA ALA A 25 2.30 -22.02 -4.07
C ALA A 25 2.26 -23.27 -4.95
N SER A 26 1.06 -23.82 -5.11
CA SER A 26 0.79 -24.85 -6.11
C SER A 26 0.86 -24.24 -7.51
N THR A 27 1.35 -25.02 -8.47
CA THR A 27 1.48 -24.59 -9.85
C THR A 27 1.24 -25.79 -10.76
N ASP A 28 0.51 -25.55 -11.86
CA ASP A 28 0.28 -26.51 -12.93
C ASP A 28 1.31 -26.37 -14.06
N SER A 29 2.27 -25.46 -13.90
CA SER A 29 3.33 -25.21 -14.88
C SER A 29 4.28 -26.40 -15.01
N SER A 30 4.71 -26.66 -16.25
CA SER A 30 5.69 -27.71 -16.53
C SER A 30 7.03 -27.40 -15.87
N LEU A 31 7.82 -28.45 -15.57
CA LEU A 31 9.17 -28.27 -15.03
C LEU A 31 10.04 -27.36 -15.92
N LEU A 32 9.91 -27.49 -17.24
CA LEU A 32 10.63 -26.64 -18.20
C LEU A 32 10.26 -25.16 -18.04
N SER A 33 8.96 -24.86 -17.88
CA SER A 33 8.48 -23.50 -17.63
C SER A 33 9.05 -22.95 -16.33
N LEU A 34 9.04 -23.76 -15.27
CA LEU A 34 9.61 -23.36 -13.98
C LEU A 34 11.11 -23.07 -14.07
N CYS A 35 11.87 -23.88 -14.81
CA CYS A 35 13.29 -23.61 -15.07
C CYS A 35 13.50 -22.31 -15.85
N ALA A 36 12.71 -22.05 -16.88
CA ALA A 36 12.81 -20.81 -17.66
C ALA A 36 12.49 -19.57 -16.80
N GLN A 37 11.48 -19.67 -15.93
CA GLN A 37 11.11 -18.64 -14.97
C GLN A 37 12.21 -18.37 -13.94
N GLU A 38 12.90 -19.41 -13.47
CA GLU A 38 14.03 -19.27 -12.53
C GLU A 38 15.25 -18.60 -13.18
N VAL A 39 15.56 -18.98 -14.43
CA VAL A 39 16.62 -18.33 -15.22
C VAL A 39 16.30 -16.84 -15.42
N PHE A 40 15.04 -16.51 -15.72
CA PHE A 40 14.59 -15.14 -15.82
C PHE A 40 14.69 -14.38 -14.49
N GLY A 41 14.28 -14.98 -13.37
CA GLY A 41 14.44 -14.38 -12.04
C GLY A 41 15.91 -14.11 -11.70
N SER A 42 16.81 -15.05 -11.99
CA SER A 42 18.26 -14.90 -11.80
C SER A 42 18.86 -13.78 -12.65
N PHE A 43 18.35 -13.62 -13.88
CA PHE A 43 18.73 -12.52 -14.76
C PHE A 43 18.26 -11.16 -14.20
N LEU A 44 17.04 -11.08 -13.66
CA LEU A 44 16.54 -9.88 -13.01
C LEU A 44 17.38 -9.50 -11.79
N VAL A 45 17.72 -10.45 -10.91
CA VAL A 45 18.65 -10.22 -9.79
C VAL A 45 19.95 -9.58 -10.29
N SER A 46 20.55 -10.18 -11.32
CA SER A 46 21.83 -9.68 -11.86
C SER A 46 21.73 -8.28 -12.45
N ILE A 47 20.62 -7.94 -13.13
CA ILE A 47 20.39 -6.58 -13.63
C ILE A 47 20.21 -5.61 -12.46
N PHE A 48 19.35 -5.96 -11.52
CA PHE A 48 18.99 -5.11 -10.39
C PHE A 48 20.17 -4.85 -9.46
N ASP A 49 21.07 -5.83 -9.27
CA ASP A 49 22.33 -5.65 -8.54
C ASP A 49 23.27 -4.63 -9.20
N THR A 50 23.14 -4.42 -10.52
CA THR A 50 23.93 -3.41 -11.26
C THR A 50 23.23 -2.07 -11.38
N MET A 51 21.95 -1.99 -11.01
CA MET A 51 21.18 -0.76 -11.05
C MET A 51 21.31 -0.02 -9.71
N ASP A 52 22.03 1.11 -9.71
CA ASP A 52 22.00 2.08 -8.60
C ASP A 52 20.68 2.88 -8.53
N ALA A 53 19.72 2.57 -9.41
CA ALA A 53 18.50 3.33 -9.56
C ALA A 53 17.40 2.78 -8.65
N VAL A 54 16.95 3.65 -7.75
CA VAL A 54 15.75 3.45 -6.96
C VAL A 54 14.55 3.87 -7.79
N GLU A 55 13.55 2.98 -7.91
CA GLU A 55 12.30 3.34 -8.59
C GLU A 55 11.31 3.97 -7.59
N ASP A 56 10.77 5.13 -7.97
CA ASP A 56 9.67 5.77 -7.26
C ASP A 56 8.34 5.08 -7.62
N ILE A 57 7.57 4.76 -6.59
CA ILE A 57 6.26 4.12 -6.72
C ILE A 57 5.18 5.22 -6.74
N ASP A 58 4.32 5.21 -7.76
CA ASP A 58 3.20 6.14 -7.85
C ASP A 58 1.93 5.57 -7.21
N ILE A 59 1.00 6.44 -6.87
CA ILE A 59 -0.34 6.08 -6.41
C ILE A 59 -1.25 6.03 -7.62
N GLN A 60 -1.93 4.91 -7.87
CA GLN A 60 -2.95 4.79 -8.90
C GLN A 60 -4.34 4.68 -8.32
N GLU A 61 -5.36 5.03 -9.12
CA GLU A 61 -6.75 5.19 -8.66
C GLU A 61 -7.77 4.26 -9.32
N ALA A 62 -7.36 3.28 -10.14
CA ALA A 62 -8.30 2.43 -10.88
C ALA A 62 -7.92 0.94 -10.87
N PRO A 63 -8.86 0.00 -10.59
CA PRO A 63 -10.22 0.18 -10.03
C PRO A 63 -10.25 0.44 -8.51
N TYR A 64 -9.10 0.25 -7.83
CA TYR A 64 -8.89 0.54 -6.42
C TYR A 64 -7.62 1.37 -6.27
N VAL A 65 -7.51 2.12 -5.17
CA VAL A 65 -6.29 2.87 -4.89
C VAL A 65 -5.18 1.90 -4.51
N HIS A 66 -4.07 1.95 -5.24
CA HIS A 66 -2.93 1.07 -5.01
C HIS A 66 -1.62 1.77 -5.37
N LEU A 67 -0.53 1.18 -4.92
CA LEU A 67 0.81 1.58 -5.27
C LEU A 67 1.23 0.85 -6.55
N GLU A 68 1.71 1.58 -7.55
CA GLU A 68 2.16 1.04 -8.83
C GLU A 68 3.60 1.45 -9.12
N SER A 69 4.43 0.45 -9.42
CA SER A 69 5.73 0.65 -10.07
C SER A 69 5.54 0.41 -11.57
N LYS A 70 6.03 1.36 -12.37
CA LYS A 70 5.92 1.30 -13.83
C LYS A 70 6.84 0.19 -14.37
N LEU A 71 8.05 0.10 -13.85
CA LEU A 71 9.01 -0.94 -14.23
C LEU A 71 8.49 -2.33 -13.91
N VAL A 72 7.95 -2.56 -12.70
CA VAL A 72 7.34 -3.84 -12.33
C VAL A 72 6.21 -4.20 -13.29
N SER A 73 5.36 -3.22 -13.60
CA SER A 73 4.22 -3.42 -14.51
C SER A 73 4.67 -3.75 -15.94
N GLU A 74 5.69 -3.07 -16.46
CA GLU A 74 6.27 -3.33 -17.77
C GLU A 74 6.95 -4.70 -17.84
N ILE A 75 7.69 -5.11 -16.80
CA ILE A 75 8.33 -6.42 -16.75
C ILE A 75 7.28 -7.53 -16.66
N ILE A 76 6.23 -7.37 -15.84
CA ILE A 76 5.11 -8.32 -15.76
C ILE A 76 4.44 -8.45 -17.12
N GLN A 77 4.18 -7.33 -17.79
CA GLN A 77 3.55 -7.33 -19.12
C GLN A 77 4.43 -8.08 -20.14
N LEU A 78 5.73 -7.79 -20.18
CA LEU A 78 6.69 -8.46 -21.07
C LEU A 78 6.77 -9.97 -20.79
N PHE A 79 6.79 -10.35 -19.52
CA PHE A 79 6.79 -11.75 -19.10
C PHE A 79 5.56 -12.51 -19.63
N THR A 80 4.38 -11.88 -19.54
CA THR A 80 3.13 -12.47 -20.05
C THR A 80 3.07 -12.48 -21.58
N ASP A 81 3.52 -11.41 -22.24
CA ASP A 81 3.48 -11.28 -23.70
C ASP A 81 4.42 -12.27 -24.38
N THR A 82 5.55 -12.56 -23.74
CA THR A 82 6.51 -13.59 -24.19
C THR A 82 6.08 -15.01 -23.82
N ARG A 83 4.92 -15.18 -23.16
CA ARG A 83 4.34 -16.46 -22.73
C ARG A 83 5.25 -17.25 -21.80
N LEU A 84 6.07 -16.56 -20.99
CA LEU A 84 6.94 -17.21 -20.01
C LEU A 84 6.16 -17.78 -18.82
N GLY A 85 4.95 -17.26 -18.58
CA GLY A 85 3.99 -17.78 -17.62
C GLY A 85 2.76 -16.89 -17.51
N SER A 86 1.92 -17.18 -16.52
CA SER A 86 0.78 -16.32 -16.22
C SER A 86 1.20 -15.01 -15.56
N ARG A 87 0.24 -14.12 -15.32
CA ARG A 87 0.49 -12.87 -14.59
C ARG A 87 0.88 -13.14 -13.13
N GLU A 88 0.31 -14.18 -12.53
CA GLU A 88 0.64 -14.63 -11.18
C GLU A 88 2.07 -15.19 -11.13
N ASP A 89 2.45 -16.02 -12.11
CA ASP A 89 3.83 -16.48 -12.26
C ASP A 89 4.79 -15.29 -12.39
N ALA A 90 4.42 -14.27 -13.17
CA ALA A 90 5.21 -13.06 -13.36
C ALA A 90 5.44 -12.33 -12.04
N LEU A 91 4.38 -12.08 -11.25
CA LEU A 91 4.49 -11.45 -9.93
C LEU A 91 5.46 -12.21 -9.03
N LEU A 92 5.36 -13.54 -9.04
CA LEU A 92 6.20 -14.41 -8.22
C LEU A 92 7.67 -14.44 -8.67
N CYS A 93 7.96 -14.19 -9.94
CA CYS A 93 9.34 -14.08 -10.45
C CYS A 93 9.92 -12.68 -10.26
N VAL A 94 9.11 -11.64 -10.45
CA VAL A 94 9.56 -10.25 -10.57
C VAL A 94 9.62 -9.54 -9.22
N LEU A 95 8.66 -9.78 -8.33
CA LEU A 95 8.59 -9.04 -7.06
C LEU A 95 9.76 -9.35 -6.12
N PRO A 96 10.17 -10.62 -5.89
CA PRO A 96 11.27 -10.90 -4.97
C PRO A 96 12.57 -10.14 -5.30
N PRO A 97 13.09 -10.14 -6.56
CA PRO A 97 14.35 -9.47 -6.85
C PRO A 97 14.26 -7.93 -6.88
N ILE A 98 13.09 -7.35 -7.11
CA ILE A 98 12.94 -5.88 -7.21
C ILE A 98 12.52 -5.21 -5.89
N ILE A 99 11.98 -5.97 -4.92
CA ILE A 99 11.36 -5.38 -3.72
C ILE A 99 12.29 -4.48 -2.90
N SER A 100 13.60 -4.79 -2.87
CA SER A 100 14.62 -3.97 -2.20
C SER A 100 14.97 -2.68 -2.94
N LEU A 101 14.75 -2.64 -4.27
CA LEU A 101 14.96 -1.46 -5.11
C LEU A 101 13.75 -0.51 -5.11
N LEU A 102 12.57 -1.01 -4.74
CA LEU A 102 11.36 -0.22 -4.65
C LEU A 102 11.42 0.71 -3.44
N LYS A 103 11.46 2.02 -3.68
CA LYS A 103 11.33 2.99 -2.59
C LYS A 103 9.86 3.20 -2.27
N MET A 104 9.42 2.45 -1.28
CA MET A 104 8.09 2.63 -0.71
C MET A 104 7.95 4.07 -0.20
N PRO A 105 6.93 4.83 -0.66
CA PRO A 105 6.72 6.17 -0.18
C PRO A 105 6.44 6.13 1.33
N SER A 106 6.96 7.10 2.07
CA SER A 106 6.66 7.22 3.50
C SER A 106 5.16 7.41 3.71
N THR A 107 4.64 6.96 4.86
CA THR A 107 3.24 7.18 5.24
C THR A 107 2.85 8.66 5.17
N GLU A 108 3.78 9.57 5.47
CA GLU A 108 3.60 11.02 5.32
C GLU A 108 3.42 11.43 3.85
N ASN A 109 4.29 10.96 2.95
CA ASN A 109 4.19 11.25 1.51
C ASN A 109 2.90 10.69 0.91
N ILE A 110 2.50 9.49 1.33
CA ILE A 110 1.22 8.85 0.95
C ILE A 110 0.07 9.75 1.38
N LEU A 111 0.03 10.17 2.65
CA LEU A 111 -1.03 11.01 3.18
C LEU A 111 -1.09 12.38 2.49
N ALA A 112 0.07 13.02 2.27
CA ALA A 112 0.15 14.30 1.59
C ALA A 112 -0.39 14.21 0.15
N THR A 113 0.00 13.16 -0.58
CA THR A 113 -0.48 12.92 -1.95
C THR A 113 -1.97 12.62 -1.98
N ALA A 114 -2.45 11.77 -1.08
CA ALA A 114 -3.87 11.45 -0.95
C ALA A 114 -4.72 12.69 -0.66
N LYS A 115 -4.27 13.57 0.25
CA LYS A 115 -4.93 14.86 0.55
C LYS A 115 -4.97 15.77 -0.67
N ARG A 116 -3.89 15.83 -1.46
CA ARG A 116 -3.83 16.62 -2.69
C ARG A 116 -4.85 16.11 -3.71
N ARG A 117 -4.82 14.81 -4.03
CA ARG A 117 -5.72 14.22 -5.03
C ARG A 117 -7.18 14.22 -4.59
N ALA A 118 -7.47 13.96 -3.31
CA ALA A 118 -8.81 14.09 -2.76
C ALA A 118 -9.37 15.52 -2.88
N ASN A 119 -8.52 16.53 -2.69
CA ASN A 119 -8.93 17.92 -2.92
C ASN A 119 -9.23 18.22 -4.39
N GLU A 120 -8.49 17.63 -5.32
CA GLU A 120 -8.77 17.75 -6.76
C GLU A 120 -10.12 17.10 -7.13
N HIS A 121 -10.38 15.88 -6.65
CA HIS A 121 -11.69 15.23 -6.81
C HIS A 121 -12.83 16.05 -6.21
N ARG A 122 -12.64 16.56 -4.99
CA ARG A 122 -13.62 17.43 -4.33
C ARG A 122 -13.94 18.66 -5.16
N ARG A 123 -12.93 19.32 -5.74
CA ARG A 123 -13.12 20.49 -6.63
C ARG A 123 -13.88 20.14 -7.90
N ARG A 124 -13.78 18.90 -8.38
CA ARG A 124 -14.57 18.36 -9.51
C ARG A 124 -15.95 17.84 -9.12
N GLY A 125 -16.33 17.88 -7.84
CA GLY A 125 -17.59 17.32 -7.34
C GLY A 125 -17.59 15.78 -7.23
N GLU A 126 -16.43 15.13 -7.35
CA GLU A 126 -16.27 13.68 -7.30
C GLU A 126 -16.09 13.19 -5.84
N TRP A 127 -17.10 13.42 -5.00
CA TRP A 127 -17.03 13.19 -3.55
C TRP A 127 -16.64 11.76 -3.16
N ILE A 128 -17.18 10.76 -3.85
CA ILE A 128 -16.89 9.35 -3.60
C ILE A 128 -15.41 9.03 -3.87
N LYS A 129 -14.84 9.56 -4.96
CA LYS A 129 -13.41 9.34 -5.28
C LYS A 129 -12.50 10.00 -4.23
N ALA A 130 -12.86 11.20 -3.80
CA ALA A 130 -12.15 11.89 -2.71
C ALA A 130 -12.19 11.08 -1.40
N GLU A 131 -13.36 10.51 -1.06
CA GLU A 131 -13.53 9.68 0.13
C GLU A 131 -12.69 8.40 0.05
N VAL A 132 -12.73 7.70 -1.08
CA VAL A 132 -11.95 6.46 -1.30
C VAL A 132 -10.46 6.71 -1.10
N MET A 133 -9.92 7.80 -1.68
CA MET A 133 -8.51 8.17 -1.55
C MET A 133 -8.12 8.43 -0.09
N LEU A 134 -8.93 9.20 0.65
CA LEU A 134 -8.64 9.52 2.04
C LEU A 134 -8.83 8.32 2.99
N LYS A 135 -9.82 7.45 2.73
CA LYS A 135 -10.00 6.21 3.49
C LYS A 135 -8.85 5.23 3.28
N TRP A 136 -8.34 5.13 2.05
CA TRP A 136 -7.16 4.33 1.74
C TRP A 136 -5.92 4.86 2.48
N ALA A 137 -5.67 6.17 2.46
CA ALA A 137 -4.56 6.75 3.21
C ALA A 137 -4.72 6.57 4.73
N TRP A 138 -5.94 6.71 5.26
CA TRP A 138 -6.24 6.47 6.67
C TRP A 138 -5.90 5.03 7.10
N ASP A 139 -6.27 4.03 6.29
CA ASP A 139 -5.97 2.61 6.55
C ASP A 139 -4.45 2.33 6.57
N ILE A 140 -3.68 3.00 5.71
CA ILE A 140 -2.22 2.91 5.74
C ILE A 140 -1.66 3.53 7.02
N CYS A 141 -2.15 4.71 7.42
CA CYS A 141 -1.72 5.38 8.65
C CYS A 141 -2.00 4.54 9.91
N THR A 142 -3.19 3.92 10.01
CA THR A 142 -3.56 3.11 11.18
C THR A 142 -2.76 1.82 11.26
N LYS A 143 -2.54 1.14 10.13
CA LYS A 143 -1.67 -0.05 10.07
C LYS A 143 -0.24 0.29 10.51
N SER A 144 0.31 1.40 10.02
CA SER A 144 1.65 1.87 10.41
C SER A 144 1.76 2.14 11.93
N GLN A 145 0.70 2.64 12.57
CA GLN A 145 0.66 2.87 14.01
C GLN A 145 0.79 1.57 14.80
N SER A 146 0.10 0.50 14.37
CA SER A 146 0.07 -0.78 15.09
C SER A 146 1.42 -1.51 15.17
N HIS A 147 2.36 -1.21 14.27
CA HIS A 147 3.68 -1.84 14.21
C HIS A 147 4.77 -1.10 15.01
N THR A 148 4.44 0.03 15.64
CA THR A 148 5.43 0.94 16.21
C THR A 148 5.50 0.82 17.73
N GLY A 149 6.35 -0.06 18.25
CA GLY A 149 6.53 -0.28 19.70
C GLY A 149 7.41 0.74 20.44
N ASN A 150 7.71 1.90 19.84
CA ASN A 150 8.63 2.90 20.41
C ASN A 150 7.92 4.26 20.61
N ASN A 151 8.00 4.83 21.82
CA ASN A 151 7.20 5.99 22.27
C ASN A 151 7.30 7.23 21.36
N ASN A 152 8.49 7.53 20.80
CA ASN A 152 8.67 8.71 19.94
C ASN A 152 8.05 8.54 18.54
N SER A 153 8.13 7.33 17.98
CA SER A 153 7.56 6.99 16.68
C SER A 153 6.04 6.82 16.75
N GLN A 154 5.52 6.46 17.93
CA GLN A 154 4.09 6.35 18.20
C GLN A 154 3.39 7.72 18.14
N ASN A 155 3.98 8.77 18.71
CA ASN A 155 3.43 10.13 18.63
C ASN A 155 3.29 10.64 17.19
N HIS A 156 4.25 10.33 16.32
CA HIS A 156 4.20 10.74 14.91
C HIS A 156 3.16 9.93 14.11
N ALA A 157 3.05 8.63 14.36
CA ALA A 157 2.00 7.80 13.74
C ALA A 157 0.59 8.26 14.17
N ASP A 158 0.41 8.60 15.45
CA ASP A 158 -0.83 9.17 15.99
C ASP A 158 -1.21 10.48 15.28
N GLU A 159 -0.21 11.34 15.02
CA GLU A 159 -0.39 12.60 14.29
C GLU A 159 -0.87 12.35 12.86
N LEU A 160 -0.27 11.39 12.13
CA LEU A 160 -0.67 11.06 10.77
C LEU A 160 -2.11 10.52 10.71
N VAL A 161 -2.49 9.64 11.65
CA VAL A 161 -3.88 9.16 11.78
C VAL A 161 -4.82 10.33 12.09
N GLN A 162 -4.42 11.24 12.96
CA GLN A 162 -5.19 12.45 13.27
C GLN A 162 -5.39 13.33 12.02
N GLN A 163 -4.33 13.57 11.25
CA GLN A 163 -4.38 14.36 10.03
C GLN A 163 -5.27 13.71 8.95
N ALA A 164 -5.21 12.39 8.79
CA ALA A 164 -6.11 11.65 7.88
C ALA A 164 -7.57 11.76 8.33
N THR A 165 -7.83 11.64 9.62
CA THR A 165 -9.16 11.79 10.23
C THR A 165 -9.71 13.20 10.02
N ILE A 166 -8.88 14.24 10.22
CA ILE A 166 -9.27 15.64 9.98
C ILE A 166 -9.64 15.84 8.51
N ALA A 167 -8.84 15.33 7.57
CA ALA A 167 -9.11 15.46 6.15
C ALA A 167 -10.45 14.82 5.75
N LEU A 168 -10.76 13.63 6.30
CA LEU A 168 -12.07 12.99 6.11
C LEU A 168 -13.21 13.80 6.71
N GLY A 169 -13.06 14.28 7.95
CA GLY A 169 -14.06 15.11 8.61
C GLY A 169 -14.34 16.40 7.84
N GLU A 170 -13.30 17.06 7.34
CA GLU A 170 -13.43 18.23 6.48
C GLU A 170 -14.17 17.89 5.18
N LEU A 171 -13.83 16.79 4.50
CA LEU A 171 -14.52 16.36 3.29
C LEU A 171 -16.03 16.23 3.51
N TYR A 172 -16.43 15.55 4.59
CA TYR A 172 -17.84 15.39 4.93
C TYR A 172 -18.50 16.71 5.33
N ARG A 173 -17.81 17.59 6.06
CA ARG A 173 -18.31 18.93 6.39
C ARG A 173 -18.56 19.77 5.14
N TRP A 174 -17.63 19.75 4.18
CA TRP A 174 -17.80 20.42 2.89
C TRP A 174 -18.98 19.86 2.10
N ALA A 175 -19.16 18.54 2.10
CA ALA A 175 -20.31 17.91 1.44
C ALA A 175 -21.65 18.30 2.11
N MET A 176 -21.63 18.61 3.40
CA MET A 176 -22.81 18.97 4.18
C MET A 176 -23.48 20.28 3.73
N THR A 177 -22.70 21.20 3.15
CA THR A 177 -23.21 22.47 2.62
C THR A 177 -23.96 22.30 1.28
N ILE A 178 -23.94 21.10 0.70
CA ILE A 178 -24.58 20.77 -0.57
C ILE A 178 -25.83 19.94 -0.28
N SER A 179 -26.98 20.37 -0.79
CA SER A 179 -28.30 19.76 -0.52
C SER A 179 -28.33 18.25 -0.76
N ASP A 180 -27.72 17.82 -1.87
CA ASP A 180 -27.82 16.46 -2.40
C ASP A 180 -26.80 15.51 -1.75
N MET A 181 -25.86 16.06 -0.99
CA MET A 181 -24.77 15.29 -0.36
C MET A 181 -24.96 15.12 1.15
N LYS A 182 -26.11 15.51 1.70
CA LYS A 182 -26.45 15.34 3.12
C LYS A 182 -26.32 13.88 3.58
N LYS A 183 -26.81 12.93 2.78
CA LYS A 183 -26.73 11.50 3.10
C LYS A 183 -25.27 11.04 3.17
N PHE A 184 -24.50 11.31 2.12
CA PHE A 184 -23.05 11.04 2.06
C PHE A 184 -22.30 11.60 3.28
N SER A 185 -22.54 12.87 3.59
CA SER A 185 -21.92 13.53 4.75
C SER A 185 -22.28 12.84 6.08
N SER A 186 -23.58 12.55 6.28
CA SER A 186 -24.05 11.91 7.51
C SER A 186 -23.53 10.48 7.67
N ASP A 187 -23.44 9.71 6.59
CA ASP A 187 -22.93 8.35 6.58
C ASP A 187 -21.42 8.33 6.83
N GLY A 188 -20.68 9.29 6.24
CA GLY A 188 -19.25 9.49 6.46
C GLY A 188 -18.89 9.82 7.91
N ILE A 189 -19.65 10.71 8.56
CA ILE A 189 -19.45 11.06 9.97
C ILE A 189 -19.77 9.88 10.89
N LYS A 190 -20.86 9.15 10.62
CA LYS A 190 -21.16 7.90 11.35
C LYS A 190 -20.03 6.89 11.22
N TRP A 191 -19.45 6.77 10.03
CA TRP A 191 -18.30 5.90 9.80
C TRP A 191 -17.09 6.31 10.64
N LEU A 192 -16.75 7.60 10.73
CA LEU A 192 -15.66 8.10 11.58
C LEU A 192 -15.94 7.83 13.08
N LEU A 193 -17.16 8.09 13.53
CA LEU A 193 -17.60 7.85 14.91
C LEU A 193 -17.49 6.37 15.29
N ALA A 194 -17.88 5.46 14.40
CA ALA A 194 -17.78 4.02 14.65
C ALA A 194 -16.32 3.56 14.87
N ARG A 195 -15.33 4.29 14.33
CA ARG A 195 -13.90 3.98 14.53
C ARG A 195 -13.32 4.58 15.80
N LYS A 196 -13.90 5.67 16.32
CA LYS A 196 -13.63 6.17 17.68
C LYS A 196 -13.92 5.10 18.74
N SER A 197 -14.92 4.24 18.52
CA SER A 197 -15.36 3.24 19.51
C SER A 197 -14.64 1.90 19.46
N CYS A 198 -13.84 1.63 18.43
CA CYS A 198 -13.35 0.26 18.14
C CYS A 198 -11.86 0.03 18.45
N GLU A 199 -11.03 1.08 18.49
CA GLU A 199 -9.56 0.95 18.62
C GLU A 199 -9.02 1.96 19.65
N GLN A 200 -8.50 1.50 20.80
CA GLN A 200 -8.13 2.36 21.93
C GLN A 200 -7.04 3.41 21.61
N SER A 201 -6.09 3.12 20.70
CA SER A 201 -5.04 4.08 20.28
C SER A 201 -5.55 5.09 19.25
N VAL A 202 -6.31 4.64 18.25
CA VAL A 202 -6.95 5.49 17.23
C VAL A 202 -8.06 6.36 17.84
N SER A 203 -8.74 5.84 18.87
CA SER A 203 -9.82 6.51 19.61
C SER A 203 -9.41 7.85 20.21
N ALA A 204 -8.17 7.96 20.72
CA ALA A 204 -7.67 9.20 21.32
C ALA A 204 -7.45 10.31 20.28
N ALA A 205 -6.87 9.97 19.13
CA ALA A 205 -6.64 10.91 18.02
C ALA A 205 -7.95 11.31 17.33
N VAL A 206 -8.81 10.34 17.04
CA VAL A 206 -10.13 10.56 16.42
C VAL A 206 -11.06 11.32 17.37
N GLY A 207 -11.02 11.02 18.67
CA GLY A 207 -11.83 11.70 19.68
C GLY A 207 -11.57 13.19 19.77
N LYS A 208 -10.30 13.60 19.86
CA LYS A 208 -9.89 15.02 19.89
C LYS A 208 -10.33 15.82 18.66
N VAL A 209 -10.51 15.15 17.51
CA VAL A 209 -10.90 15.78 16.25
C VAL A 209 -12.42 15.86 16.13
N ILE A 210 -13.12 14.77 16.42
CA ILE A 210 -14.59 14.73 16.35
C ILE A 210 -15.21 15.71 17.33
N ASP A 211 -14.64 15.89 18.53
CA ASP A 211 -15.18 16.84 19.51
C ASP A 211 -15.12 18.31 19.04
N ARG A 212 -14.48 18.59 17.89
CA ARG A 212 -14.46 19.90 17.22
C ARG A 212 -15.57 20.08 16.17
N TYR A 213 -16.38 19.06 15.92
CA TYR A 213 -17.43 19.03 14.90
C TYR A 213 -18.79 18.67 15.51
#